data_AF-A0A934R060-F1
#
_entry.id   AF-A0A934R060-F1
#
_cell.length_a   1.000
_cell.length_b   1.000
_cell.length_c   1.000
_cell.angle_alpha   90.00
_cell.angle_beta   90.00
_cell.angle_gamma   90.00
#
_symmetry.space_group_name_H-M   'P 1'
#
loop_
_entity.id
_entity.type
_entity.pdbx_description
1 polymer ?
#
loop_
_entity_poly.entity_id
_entity_poly.type
_entity_poly.pdbx_seq_one_letter_code
_entity_poly.pdbx_strand_id
1 'polypeptide(L)'
;MSISGAGDRARLARAVEEARVRADRFAPDDWSDLAYRARREVADIEAWERRRSGRAVRLWTARLEVRAAALDEDDAQLRLAGYLRHPFHRTGDRPSLYYVDTPERCGEPAKGERERLDADYPWSALEYLARREPYGPFERAHVDHYADSLTSGRARLLARHGERNEPALVARGPLPPGTRLGYWRVRQRVRFLAGPGEAHPRADELAGTIVDGTGRQVATVTSVEADDGYPSPADGHWVHPADGVGPFGAGALWDDYDAAEHDTGLPGALASVLGRAAEHLRAAFHRDAADCAVPDAAREARSAALRNAAERARSIAEGKPPSELRRLAAEADRLAGHLDDENRGEDAERLRHQAAIYRRLSVAES
;
A
#
# COMPACT_ATOMS: atom_id res chain seq x y z
N MET A 1 26.13 0.52 -20.99
CA MET A 1 25.11 1.50 -21.41
C MET A 1 25.35 2.79 -20.64
N SER A 2 25.57 3.89 -21.35
CA SER A 2 25.87 5.19 -20.73
C SER A 2 24.61 5.75 -20.08
N ILE A 3 24.65 6.00 -18.77
CA ILE A 3 23.54 6.56 -18.00
C ILE A 3 23.36 8.02 -18.44
N SER A 4 22.28 8.34 -19.13
CA SER A 4 21.93 9.70 -19.58
C SER A 4 21.40 10.58 -18.44
N GLY A 5 22.06 10.58 -17.28
CA GLY A 5 21.61 11.29 -16.08
C GLY A 5 21.45 12.81 -16.28
N ALA A 6 22.03 13.38 -17.33
CA ALA A 6 21.83 14.78 -17.72
C ALA A 6 20.44 15.06 -18.34
N GLY A 7 19.91 14.13 -19.15
CA GLY A 7 18.61 14.30 -19.80
C GLY A 7 17.43 14.16 -18.84
N ASP A 8 17.53 13.21 -17.90
CA ASP A 8 16.48 12.93 -16.91
C ASP A 8 16.39 14.06 -15.87
N ARG A 9 17.54 14.58 -15.41
CA ARG A 9 17.58 15.75 -14.51
C ARG A 9 16.99 17.00 -15.16
N ALA A 10 17.20 17.21 -16.46
CA ALA A 10 16.63 18.34 -17.17
C ALA A 10 15.09 18.26 -17.25
N ARG A 11 14.50 17.05 -17.40
CA ARG A 11 13.04 16.84 -17.41
C ARG A 11 12.41 17.08 -16.05
N LEU A 12 13.02 16.58 -14.98
CA LEU A 12 12.52 16.78 -13.62
C LEU A 12 12.62 18.25 -13.19
N ALA A 13 13.72 18.93 -13.52
CA ALA A 13 13.86 20.37 -13.29
C ALA A 13 12.80 21.18 -14.07
N ARG A 14 12.51 20.77 -15.31
CA ARG A 14 11.43 21.36 -16.11
C ARG A 14 10.04 21.15 -15.48
N ALA A 15 9.78 19.96 -14.91
CA ALA A 15 8.52 19.68 -14.22
C ALA A 15 8.31 20.58 -13.00
N VAL A 16 9.37 20.80 -12.21
CA VAL A 16 9.35 21.74 -11.07
C VAL A 16 8.99 23.15 -11.55
N GLU A 17 9.64 23.62 -12.62
CA GLU A 17 9.40 24.96 -13.16
C GLU A 17 7.99 25.10 -13.75
N GLU A 18 7.53 24.12 -14.53
CA GLU A 18 6.16 24.12 -15.08
C GLU A 18 5.10 24.06 -13.98
N ALA A 19 5.35 23.33 -12.89
CA ALA A 19 4.48 23.35 -11.72
C ALA A 19 4.45 24.74 -11.05
N ARG A 20 5.62 25.37 -10.83
CA ARG A 20 5.70 26.74 -10.28
C ARG A 20 4.94 27.74 -11.13
N VAL A 21 5.20 27.75 -12.44
CA VAL A 21 4.48 28.62 -13.39
C VAL A 21 2.97 28.39 -13.33
N ARG A 22 2.50 27.15 -13.16
CA ARG A 22 1.06 26.88 -13.02
C ARG A 22 0.51 27.40 -11.69
N ALA A 23 1.23 27.24 -10.58
CA ALA A 23 0.81 27.78 -9.29
C ALA A 23 0.81 29.33 -9.29
N ASP A 24 1.78 29.96 -9.95
CA ASP A 24 1.95 31.42 -10.03
C ASP A 24 0.93 32.10 -10.96
N ARG A 25 0.20 31.34 -11.80
CA ARG A 25 -0.91 31.88 -12.62
C ARG A 25 -2.10 32.31 -11.77
N PHE A 26 -2.23 31.78 -10.56
CA PHE A 26 -3.30 32.11 -9.65
C PHE A 26 -2.85 33.22 -8.71
N ALA A 27 -3.71 34.22 -8.46
CA ALA A 27 -3.41 35.27 -7.50
C ALA A 27 -3.12 34.64 -6.11
N PRO A 28 -2.24 35.18 -5.26
CA PRO A 28 -1.88 34.57 -3.97
C PRO A 28 -3.07 34.30 -3.04
N ASP A 29 -4.14 35.08 -3.18
CA ASP A 29 -5.43 35.01 -2.49
C ASP A 29 -6.51 34.21 -3.25
N ASP A 30 -6.20 33.66 -4.43
CA ASP A 30 -7.06 32.71 -5.11
C ASP A 30 -7.03 31.37 -4.36
N TRP A 31 -8.12 31.04 -3.68
CA TRP A 31 -8.29 29.79 -2.93
C TRP A 31 -9.15 28.76 -3.65
N SER A 32 -9.38 28.92 -4.96
CA SER A 32 -10.12 27.94 -5.76
C SER A 32 -9.48 26.55 -5.67
N ASP A 33 -10.29 25.50 -5.85
CA ASP A 33 -9.80 24.11 -5.84
C ASP A 33 -8.65 23.88 -6.83
N LEU A 34 -8.66 24.59 -7.96
CA LEU A 34 -7.61 24.54 -8.97
C LEU A 34 -6.32 25.22 -8.47
N ALA A 35 -6.42 26.42 -7.89
CA ALA A 35 -5.28 27.12 -7.30
C ALA A 35 -4.67 26.34 -6.13
N TYR A 36 -5.51 25.77 -5.25
CA TYR A 36 -5.07 24.91 -4.15
C TYR A 36 -4.34 23.66 -4.63
N ARG A 37 -4.91 22.94 -5.62
CA ARG A 37 -4.25 21.75 -6.20
C ARG A 37 -2.91 22.10 -6.84
N ALA A 38 -2.84 23.19 -7.62
CA ALA A 38 -1.60 23.63 -8.26
C ALA A 38 -0.51 23.98 -7.23
N ARG A 39 -0.84 24.73 -6.16
CA ARG A 39 0.12 25.06 -5.09
C ARG A 39 0.57 23.82 -4.31
N ARG A 40 -0.37 22.91 -4.01
CA ARG A 40 -0.06 21.65 -3.33
C ARG A 40 0.85 20.77 -4.16
N GLU A 41 0.59 20.66 -5.45
CA GLU A 41 1.42 19.91 -6.38
C GLU A 41 2.87 20.44 -6.38
N VAL A 42 3.05 21.76 -6.49
CA VAL A 42 4.39 22.37 -6.37
C VAL A 42 5.05 22.04 -5.04
N ALA A 43 4.32 22.19 -3.93
CA ALA A 43 4.88 21.91 -2.60
C ALA A 43 5.32 20.44 -2.46
N ASP A 44 4.55 19.50 -2.98
CA ASP A 44 4.84 18.06 -2.96
C ASP A 44 6.05 17.73 -3.85
N ILE A 45 6.11 18.29 -5.06
CA ILE A 45 7.24 18.14 -5.98
C ILE A 45 8.53 18.73 -5.38
N GLU A 46 8.46 19.94 -4.81
CA GLU A 46 9.62 20.57 -4.18
C GLU A 46 10.09 19.81 -2.94
N ALA A 47 9.18 19.26 -2.14
CA ALA A 47 9.53 18.40 -1.01
C ALA A 47 10.28 17.14 -1.48
N TRP A 48 9.80 16.52 -2.56
CA TRP A 48 10.46 15.39 -3.19
C TRP A 48 11.87 15.74 -3.68
N GLU A 49 12.01 16.81 -4.46
CA GLU A 49 13.28 17.23 -5.03
C GLU A 49 14.29 17.71 -3.96
N ARG A 50 13.79 18.32 -2.86
CA ARG A 50 14.63 18.62 -1.69
C ARG A 50 15.24 17.37 -1.07
N ARG A 51 14.44 16.30 -0.87
CA ARG A 51 14.95 15.01 -0.36
C ARG A 51 15.88 14.30 -1.36
N ARG A 52 15.63 14.46 -2.67
CA ARG A 52 16.47 13.88 -3.74
C ARG A 52 17.79 14.61 -3.94
N SER A 53 17.89 15.89 -3.56
CA SER A 53 19.06 16.72 -3.80
C SER A 53 20.37 16.04 -3.37
N GLY A 54 21.34 15.98 -4.28
CA GLY A 54 22.63 15.32 -4.06
C GLY A 54 22.60 13.78 -4.15
N ARG A 55 21.44 13.15 -4.27
CA ARG A 55 21.27 11.69 -4.35
C ARG A 55 20.94 11.27 -5.79
N ALA A 56 21.52 10.17 -6.26
CA ALA A 56 21.25 9.63 -7.60
C ALA A 56 20.01 8.71 -7.63
N VAL A 57 18.97 9.08 -6.89
CA VAL A 57 17.76 8.27 -6.65
C VAL A 57 16.72 8.54 -7.72
N ARG A 58 16.02 7.48 -8.14
CA ARG A 58 14.89 7.55 -9.07
C ARG A 58 13.71 6.78 -8.53
N LEU A 59 12.52 7.15 -8.99
CA LEU A 59 11.35 6.30 -8.86
C LEU A 59 11.44 5.18 -9.89
N TRP A 60 11.18 3.96 -9.43
CA TRP A 60 11.12 2.77 -10.24
C TRP A 60 9.77 2.09 -10.06
N THR A 61 9.35 1.39 -11.09
CA THR A 61 8.19 0.51 -11.09
C THR A 61 8.66 -0.90 -11.43
N ALA A 62 8.41 -1.86 -10.55
CA ALA A 62 8.55 -3.29 -10.85
C ALA A 62 7.18 -3.89 -11.16
N ARG A 63 7.14 -4.79 -12.14
CA ARG A 63 5.99 -5.66 -12.37
C ARG A 63 6.31 -7.06 -11.89
N LEU A 64 5.49 -7.56 -10.98
CA LEU A 64 5.60 -8.90 -10.41
C LEU A 64 4.49 -9.79 -10.99
N GLU A 65 4.83 -11.02 -11.37
CA GLU A 65 3.83 -12.06 -11.64
C GLU A 65 3.81 -13.02 -10.45
N VAL A 66 2.60 -13.28 -9.93
CA VAL A 66 2.36 -14.24 -8.85
C VAL A 66 1.38 -15.28 -9.35
N ARG A 67 1.67 -16.55 -9.05
CA ARG A 67 0.78 -17.68 -9.39
C ARG A 67 0.34 -18.40 -8.13
N ALA A 68 -0.89 -18.89 -8.14
CA ALA A 68 -1.42 -19.74 -7.08
C ALA A 68 -2.43 -20.74 -7.64
N ALA A 69 -2.61 -21.85 -6.92
CA ALA A 69 -3.76 -22.72 -7.11
C ALA A 69 -4.95 -22.19 -6.29
N ALA A 70 -6.14 -22.24 -6.86
CA ALA A 70 -7.39 -21.82 -6.24
C ALA A 70 -8.56 -22.67 -6.75
N LEU A 71 -9.62 -22.79 -5.96
CA LEU A 71 -10.82 -23.57 -6.31
C LEU A 71 -11.58 -22.94 -7.48
N ASP A 72 -11.75 -21.63 -7.43
CA ASP A 72 -12.53 -20.83 -8.36
C ASP A 72 -12.02 -19.39 -8.40
N GLU A 73 -12.74 -18.52 -9.12
CA GLU A 73 -12.38 -17.12 -9.30
C GLU A 73 -12.40 -16.33 -7.98
N ASP A 74 -13.42 -16.55 -7.14
CA ASP A 74 -13.55 -15.87 -5.84
C ASP A 74 -12.40 -16.25 -4.90
N ASP A 75 -12.03 -17.53 -4.89
CA ASP A 75 -10.86 -18.00 -4.15
C ASP A 75 -9.55 -17.39 -4.69
N ALA A 76 -9.41 -17.31 -6.01
CA ALA A 76 -8.25 -16.69 -6.64
C ALA A 76 -8.15 -15.20 -6.28
N GLN A 77 -9.28 -14.49 -6.27
CA GLN A 77 -9.38 -13.09 -5.87
C GLN A 77 -8.87 -12.89 -4.44
N LEU A 78 -9.33 -13.74 -3.51
CA LEU A 78 -8.87 -13.69 -2.12
C LEU A 78 -7.35 -13.94 -2.03
N ARG A 79 -6.86 -14.98 -2.69
CA ARG A 79 -5.45 -15.39 -2.62
C ARG A 79 -4.45 -14.44 -3.25
N LEU A 80 -4.85 -13.72 -4.31
CA LEU A 80 -3.94 -13.00 -5.19
C LEU A 80 -4.16 -11.48 -5.26
N ALA A 81 -5.35 -10.99 -4.90
CA ALA A 81 -5.72 -9.58 -5.09
C ALA A 81 -6.31 -8.89 -3.84
N GLY A 82 -6.54 -9.62 -2.74
CA GLY A 82 -6.86 -9.07 -1.43
C GLY A 82 -5.62 -8.57 -0.68
N TYR A 83 -5.64 -8.66 0.65
CA TYR A 83 -4.46 -8.41 1.50
C TYR A 83 -3.46 -9.59 1.50
N LEU A 84 -3.67 -10.61 0.68
CA LEU A 84 -2.78 -11.76 0.53
C LEU A 84 -1.83 -11.53 -0.66
N ARG A 85 -0.59 -11.99 -0.50
CA ARG A 85 0.42 -12.05 -1.56
C ARG A 85 0.69 -10.73 -2.27
N HIS A 86 0.61 -9.62 -1.54
CA HIS A 86 1.11 -8.33 -2.02
C HIS A 86 2.58 -8.12 -1.61
N PRO A 87 3.33 -7.27 -2.34
CA PRO A 87 4.69 -6.94 -1.96
C PRO A 87 4.67 -6.03 -0.73
N PHE A 88 5.67 -6.17 0.14
CA PHE A 88 5.81 -5.34 1.34
C PHE A 88 7.06 -4.48 1.26
N HIS A 89 6.89 -3.17 1.44
CA HIS A 89 8.01 -2.28 1.73
C HIS A 89 8.57 -2.55 3.13
N ARG A 90 9.83 -2.16 3.37
CA ARG A 90 10.47 -2.32 4.68
C ARG A 90 9.77 -1.46 5.73
N THR A 91 9.41 -0.25 5.35
CA THR A 91 8.69 0.71 6.18
C THR A 91 7.66 1.45 5.34
N GLY A 92 6.61 1.96 6.00
CA GLY A 92 5.64 2.81 5.33
C GLY A 92 4.82 2.13 4.24
N ASP A 93 4.69 0.80 4.26
CA ASP A 93 3.90 0.04 3.29
C ASP A 93 2.46 0.58 3.21
N ARG A 94 2.00 0.89 1.99
CA ARG A 94 0.72 1.56 1.74
C ARG A 94 0.10 1.11 0.42
N PRO A 95 -1.24 0.99 0.33
CA PRO A 95 -1.95 0.64 -0.89
C PRO A 95 -1.64 1.51 -2.11
N SER A 96 -1.30 2.79 -1.92
CA SER A 96 -0.97 3.71 -3.03
C SER A 96 0.33 3.35 -3.77
N LEU A 97 1.18 2.50 -3.18
CA LEU A 97 2.47 2.11 -3.76
C LEU A 97 2.36 0.93 -4.71
N TYR A 98 1.26 0.19 -4.65
CA TYR A 98 1.04 -0.96 -5.49
C TYR A 98 -0.31 -0.94 -6.18
N TYR A 99 -0.41 -1.71 -7.24
CA TYR A 99 -1.64 -1.95 -7.97
C TYR A 99 -1.66 -3.43 -8.35
N VAL A 100 -2.80 -4.07 -8.16
CA VAL A 100 -2.97 -5.51 -8.38
C VAL A 100 -4.05 -5.68 -9.45
N ASP A 101 -3.70 -6.37 -10.55
CA ASP A 101 -4.66 -6.72 -11.60
C ASP A 101 -5.69 -7.74 -11.08
N THR A 102 -6.75 -7.94 -11.84
CA THR A 102 -7.67 -9.06 -11.61
C THR A 102 -6.95 -10.38 -11.89
N PRO A 103 -7.09 -11.41 -11.04
CA PRO A 103 -6.55 -12.74 -11.31
C PRO A 103 -7.10 -13.33 -12.61
N GLU A 104 -6.20 -13.88 -13.41
CA GLU A 104 -6.52 -14.55 -14.67
C GLU A 104 -6.25 -16.04 -14.53
N ARG A 105 -7.16 -16.88 -15.04
CA ARG A 105 -6.90 -18.31 -15.14
C ARG A 105 -5.76 -18.56 -16.13
N CYS A 106 -4.80 -19.39 -15.74
CA CYS A 106 -3.70 -19.81 -16.59
C CYS A 106 -3.86 -21.29 -17.03
N GLY A 107 -3.11 -21.68 -18.06
CA GLY A 107 -3.06 -23.07 -18.52
C GLY A 107 -2.40 -23.99 -17.50
N GLU A 108 -2.40 -25.29 -17.78
CA GLU A 108 -1.75 -26.29 -16.92
C GLU A 108 -0.24 -25.98 -16.76
N PRO A 109 0.25 -25.79 -15.52
CA PRO A 109 1.65 -25.53 -15.27
C PRO A 109 2.49 -26.80 -15.48
N ALA A 110 3.81 -26.63 -15.53
CA ALA A 110 4.72 -27.77 -15.59
C ALA A 110 4.55 -28.65 -14.33
N LYS A 111 4.80 -29.96 -14.43
CA LYS A 111 4.55 -30.92 -13.33
C LYS A 111 5.13 -30.48 -11.97
N GLY A 112 6.37 -30.01 -11.93
CA GLY A 112 7.01 -29.57 -10.68
C GLY A 112 6.45 -28.24 -10.14
N GLU A 113 5.93 -27.37 -11.01
CA GLU A 113 5.24 -26.15 -10.61
C GLU A 113 3.83 -26.48 -10.08
N ARG A 114 3.12 -27.40 -10.73
CA ARG A 114 1.84 -27.94 -10.25
C ARG A 114 1.93 -28.45 -8.82
N GLU A 115 2.88 -29.37 -8.56
CA GLU A 115 3.05 -29.95 -7.22
C GLU A 115 3.29 -28.88 -6.16
N ARG A 116 4.03 -27.82 -6.48
CA ARG A 116 4.25 -26.67 -5.59
C ARG A 116 2.99 -25.84 -5.36
N LEU A 117 2.26 -25.51 -6.43
CA LEU A 117 1.03 -24.70 -6.34
C LEU A 117 -0.06 -25.44 -5.57
N ASP A 118 -0.21 -26.75 -5.80
CA ASP A 118 -1.16 -27.61 -5.10
C ASP A 118 -0.82 -27.73 -3.59
N ALA A 119 0.47 -27.89 -3.26
CA ALA A 119 0.94 -27.97 -1.87
C ALA A 119 0.83 -26.64 -1.09
N ASP A 120 0.82 -25.51 -1.80
CA ASP A 120 0.63 -24.16 -1.27
C ASP A 120 -0.86 -23.84 -0.97
N TYR A 121 -1.79 -24.76 -1.20
CA TYR A 121 -3.20 -24.53 -0.90
C TYR A 121 -3.53 -24.67 0.61
N PRO A 122 -4.29 -23.74 1.25
CA PRO A 122 -4.68 -23.84 2.66
C PRO A 122 -5.77 -24.89 2.83
N TRP A 123 -5.38 -26.12 3.12
CA TRP A 123 -6.36 -27.21 3.26
C TRP A 123 -7.41 -27.00 4.33
N SER A 124 -7.08 -26.29 5.40
CA SER A 124 -8.03 -25.92 6.45
C SER A 124 -9.20 -25.09 5.90
N ALA A 125 -9.02 -24.36 4.80
CA ALA A 125 -10.10 -23.65 4.15
C ALA A 125 -11.16 -24.59 3.54
N LEU A 126 -10.79 -25.83 3.20
CA LEU A 126 -11.72 -26.82 2.65
C LEU A 126 -12.79 -27.24 3.66
N GLU A 127 -12.53 -27.09 4.97
CA GLU A 127 -13.53 -27.33 6.02
C GLU A 127 -14.66 -26.29 6.02
N TYR A 128 -14.43 -25.15 5.35
CA TYR A 128 -15.33 -23.99 5.36
C TYR A 128 -15.88 -23.65 3.97
N LEU A 129 -15.86 -24.58 3.01
CA LEU A 129 -16.37 -24.35 1.64
C LEU A 129 -17.82 -23.84 1.61
N ALA A 130 -18.64 -24.23 2.57
CA ALA A 130 -20.03 -23.79 2.68
C ALA A 130 -20.21 -22.44 3.42
N ARG A 131 -19.13 -21.83 3.91
CA ARG A 131 -19.11 -20.62 4.77
C ARG A 131 -18.11 -19.59 4.25
N ARG A 132 -18.44 -19.02 3.08
CA ARG A 132 -17.59 -18.07 2.34
C ARG A 132 -18.08 -16.63 2.48
N GLU A 133 -18.82 -16.33 3.54
CA GLU A 133 -19.16 -14.95 3.89
C GLU A 133 -17.87 -14.12 4.09
N PRO A 134 -17.88 -12.82 3.71
CA PRO A 134 -16.72 -11.94 3.91
C PRO A 134 -16.24 -11.96 5.35
N TYR A 135 -14.93 -12.06 5.55
CA TYR A 135 -14.26 -12.19 6.86
C TYR A 135 -14.67 -13.42 7.69
N GLY A 136 -15.37 -14.38 7.07
CA GLY A 136 -15.80 -15.63 7.68
C GLY A 136 -14.68 -16.66 7.88
N PRO A 137 -15.02 -17.88 8.32
CA PRO A 137 -14.05 -18.94 8.60
C PRO A 137 -13.21 -19.34 7.38
N PHE A 138 -13.79 -19.34 6.17
CA PHE A 138 -13.06 -19.63 4.94
C PHE A 138 -11.93 -18.62 4.71
N GLU A 139 -12.26 -17.33 4.72
CA GLU A 139 -11.28 -16.27 4.51
C GLU A 139 -10.20 -16.25 5.61
N ARG A 140 -10.60 -16.42 6.87
CA ARG A 140 -9.68 -16.54 8.02
C ARG A 140 -8.66 -17.66 7.83
N ALA A 141 -9.08 -18.83 7.31
CA ALA A 141 -8.16 -19.93 7.07
C ALA A 141 -7.08 -19.59 6.02
N HIS A 142 -7.40 -18.77 5.02
CA HIS A 142 -6.42 -18.26 4.06
C HIS A 142 -5.46 -17.25 4.70
N VAL A 143 -5.99 -16.33 5.52
CA VAL A 143 -5.19 -15.34 6.26
C VAL A 143 -4.18 -16.02 7.17
N ASP A 144 -4.65 -16.94 8.00
CA ASP A 144 -3.82 -17.66 8.97
C ASP A 144 -2.74 -18.46 8.25
N HIS A 145 -3.11 -19.17 7.18
CA HIS A 145 -2.14 -19.89 6.36
C HIS A 145 -1.07 -18.99 5.76
N TYR A 146 -1.44 -17.82 5.24
CA TYR A 146 -0.45 -16.93 4.62
C TYR A 146 0.42 -16.22 5.66
N ALA A 147 -0.13 -15.87 6.82
CA ALA A 147 0.66 -15.36 7.95
C ALA A 147 1.70 -16.39 8.44
N ASP A 148 1.32 -17.67 8.48
CA ASP A 148 2.25 -18.77 8.76
C ASP A 148 3.31 -18.94 7.66
N SER A 149 2.92 -18.75 6.40
CA SER A 149 3.83 -18.78 5.24
C SER A 149 4.92 -17.69 5.36
N LEU A 150 4.52 -16.47 5.71
CA LEU A 150 5.45 -15.35 5.98
C LEU A 150 6.38 -15.66 7.16
N THR A 151 5.85 -16.25 8.23
CA THR A 151 6.63 -16.70 9.39
C THR A 151 7.66 -17.78 9.02
N SER A 152 7.26 -18.74 8.18
CA SER A 152 8.14 -19.78 7.62
C SER A 152 9.23 -19.17 6.73
N GLY A 153 8.89 -18.18 5.90
CA GLY A 153 9.86 -17.46 5.07
C GLY A 153 10.91 -16.72 5.91
N ARG A 154 10.47 -16.04 6.98
CA ARG A 154 11.38 -15.43 7.96
C ARG A 154 12.32 -16.48 8.57
N ALA A 155 11.79 -17.60 9.06
CA ALA A 155 12.59 -18.67 9.66
C ALA A 155 13.62 -19.24 8.66
N ARG A 156 13.20 -19.45 7.40
CA ARG A 156 14.05 -19.94 6.31
C ARG A 156 15.25 -19.02 6.03
N LEU A 157 15.05 -17.71 6.06
CA LEU A 157 16.10 -16.72 5.82
C LEU A 157 17.10 -16.60 6.98
N LEU A 158 16.64 -16.84 8.22
CA LEU A 158 17.47 -16.77 9.42
C LEU A 158 18.19 -18.08 9.76
N ALA A 159 17.75 -19.21 9.20
CA ALA A 159 18.37 -20.51 9.42
C ALA A 159 19.80 -20.57 8.85
N ARG A 160 20.74 -21.11 9.64
CA ARG A 160 22.13 -21.31 9.19
C ARG A 160 22.19 -22.27 8.01
N HIS A 161 23.20 -22.09 7.16
CA HIS A 161 23.42 -22.99 6.03
C HIS A 161 23.67 -24.42 6.55
N GLY A 162 22.84 -25.39 6.14
CA GLY A 162 22.85 -26.77 6.66
C GLY A 162 21.87 -27.06 7.80
N GLU A 163 21.35 -26.05 8.50
CA GLU A 163 20.25 -26.17 9.49
C GLU A 163 18.88 -25.92 8.86
N ARG A 164 18.85 -25.64 7.54
CA ARG A 164 17.66 -25.61 6.69
C ARG A 164 17.11 -27.04 6.53
N ASN A 165 16.74 -27.69 7.62
CA ASN A 165 15.92 -28.88 7.55
C ASN A 165 14.56 -28.45 6.98
N GLU A 166 14.44 -28.54 5.65
CA GLU A 166 13.18 -28.37 4.92
C GLU A 166 12.02 -29.19 5.51
N PRO A 167 12.20 -30.33 6.20
CA PRO A 167 11.09 -31.03 6.86
C PRO A 167 10.38 -30.24 7.98
N ALA A 168 11.06 -29.30 8.65
CA ALA A 168 10.43 -28.46 9.68
C ALA A 168 9.62 -27.29 9.09
N LEU A 169 9.85 -26.97 7.81
CA LEU A 169 9.06 -26.04 7.01
C LEU A 169 7.98 -26.85 6.29
N VAL A 170 7.03 -27.37 7.08
CA VAL A 170 6.08 -28.41 6.68
C VAL A 170 5.38 -28.05 5.36
N ALA A 171 5.78 -28.72 4.28
CA ALA A 171 4.91 -28.91 3.13
C ALA A 171 3.70 -29.71 3.63
N ARG A 172 2.53 -29.09 3.59
CA ARG A 172 1.25 -29.76 3.84
C ARG A 172 1.15 -30.88 2.78
N GLY A 173 0.74 -32.09 3.18
CA GLY A 173 0.85 -33.35 2.40
C GLY A 173 0.11 -33.36 1.02
N PRO A 174 -0.61 -34.43 0.63
CA PRO A 174 -1.45 -34.41 -0.57
C PRO A 174 -2.86 -33.83 -0.33
N LEU A 175 -3.38 -33.05 -1.29
CA LEU A 175 -4.75 -32.55 -1.26
C LEU A 175 -5.77 -33.68 -1.04
N PRO A 176 -6.89 -33.42 -0.33
CA PRO A 176 -7.96 -34.41 -0.21
C PRO A 176 -8.41 -34.93 -1.59
N PRO A 177 -8.60 -36.26 -1.76
CA PRO A 177 -9.03 -36.84 -3.03
C PRO A 177 -10.30 -36.16 -3.56
N GLY A 178 -10.32 -35.86 -4.86
CA GLY A 178 -11.47 -35.22 -5.52
C GLY A 178 -11.44 -33.68 -5.51
N THR A 179 -10.52 -33.05 -4.76
CA THR A 179 -10.30 -31.60 -4.84
C THR A 179 -9.72 -31.25 -6.21
N ARG A 180 -10.39 -30.34 -6.93
CA ARG A 180 -9.91 -29.83 -8.22
C ARG A 180 -9.56 -28.36 -8.07
N LEU A 181 -8.28 -28.05 -8.15
CA LEU A 181 -7.79 -26.69 -8.20
C LEU A 181 -7.61 -26.25 -9.65
N GLY A 182 -7.92 -24.99 -9.93
CA GLY A 182 -7.45 -24.26 -11.10
C GLY A 182 -6.19 -23.48 -10.77
N TYR A 183 -5.41 -23.16 -11.81
CA TYR A 183 -4.22 -22.32 -11.67
C TYR A 183 -4.53 -20.92 -12.16
N TRP A 184 -4.08 -19.95 -11.37
CA TRP A 184 -4.35 -18.55 -11.58
C TRP A 184 -3.06 -17.76 -11.48
N ARG A 185 -3.02 -16.64 -12.19
CA ARG A 185 -1.94 -15.66 -12.11
C ARG A 185 -2.51 -14.29 -11.85
N VAL A 186 -1.72 -13.45 -11.20
CA VAL A 186 -1.98 -12.02 -11.11
C VAL A 186 -0.71 -11.27 -11.44
N ARG A 187 -0.87 -10.10 -12.05
CA ARG A 187 0.21 -9.14 -12.24
C ARG A 187 0.05 -8.02 -11.24
N GLN A 188 1.15 -7.66 -10.60
CA GLN A 188 1.20 -6.61 -9.61
C GLN A 188 2.22 -5.59 -10.07
N ARG A 189 1.89 -4.32 -9.90
CA ARG A 189 2.79 -3.20 -10.11
C ARG A 189 3.16 -2.65 -8.75
N VAL A 190 4.45 -2.48 -8.47
CA VAL A 190 4.95 -1.89 -7.21
C VAL A 190 5.93 -0.77 -7.51
N ARG A 191 5.77 0.36 -6.82
CA ARG A 191 6.63 1.53 -6.92
C ARG A 191 7.65 1.54 -5.80
N PHE A 192 8.90 1.87 -6.09
CA PHE A 192 9.96 1.95 -5.10
C PHE A 192 11.05 2.94 -5.52
N LEU A 193 11.83 3.42 -4.56
CA LEU A 193 13.00 4.25 -4.83
C LEU A 193 14.26 3.37 -4.86
N ALA A 194 15.16 3.66 -5.79
CA ALA A 194 16.46 3.01 -5.85
C ALA A 194 17.50 3.92 -6.53
N GLY A 195 18.75 3.79 -6.09
CA GLY A 195 19.92 4.41 -6.72
C GLY A 195 20.42 3.62 -7.94
N PRO A 196 21.52 4.08 -8.56
CA PRO A 196 22.10 3.44 -9.73
C PRO A 196 22.55 2.01 -9.44
N GLY A 197 22.04 1.04 -10.20
CA GLY A 197 22.37 -0.38 -10.05
C GLY A 197 21.59 -1.12 -8.94
N GLU A 198 20.81 -0.42 -8.13
CA GLU A 198 20.05 -1.00 -7.00
C GLU A 198 18.65 -1.46 -7.39
N ALA A 199 18.13 -1.03 -8.55
CA ALA A 199 16.73 -1.21 -8.90
C ALA A 199 16.29 -2.68 -9.01
N HIS A 200 17.11 -3.53 -9.63
CA HIS A 200 16.80 -4.96 -9.78
C HIS A 200 16.91 -5.70 -8.44
N PRO A 201 18.00 -5.56 -7.65
CA PRO A 201 18.05 -6.13 -6.30
C PRO A 201 16.89 -5.70 -5.41
N ARG A 202 16.45 -4.44 -5.51
CA ARG A 202 15.30 -3.94 -4.75
C ARG A 202 13.98 -4.55 -5.22
N ALA A 203 13.79 -4.70 -6.53
CA ALA A 203 12.64 -5.41 -7.07
C ALA A 203 12.61 -6.89 -6.66
N ASP A 204 13.76 -7.56 -6.65
CA ASP A 204 13.90 -8.94 -6.18
C ASP A 204 13.59 -9.06 -4.68
N GLU A 205 14.00 -8.08 -3.88
CA GLU A 205 13.66 -8.03 -2.45
C GLU A 205 12.14 -7.90 -2.24
N LEU A 206 11.48 -7.01 -2.98
CA LEU A 206 10.01 -6.85 -2.94
C LEU A 206 9.29 -8.12 -3.41
N ALA A 207 9.79 -8.79 -4.45
CA ALA A 207 9.27 -10.08 -4.87
C ALA A 207 9.48 -11.16 -3.79
N GLY A 208 10.62 -11.11 -3.10
CA GLY A 208 10.97 -12.00 -1.99
C GLY A 208 10.05 -11.92 -0.79
N THR A 209 9.22 -10.87 -0.66
CA THR A 209 8.21 -10.78 0.41
C THR A 209 6.98 -11.66 0.12
N ILE A 210 6.83 -12.14 -1.11
CA ILE A 210 5.69 -12.95 -1.53
C ILE A 210 6.12 -14.42 -1.58
N VAL A 211 5.67 -15.20 -0.59
CA VAL A 211 6.11 -16.59 -0.36
C VAL A 211 4.99 -17.63 -0.54
N ASP A 212 5.38 -18.90 -0.68
CA ASP A 212 4.51 -20.07 -0.52
C ASP A 212 4.47 -20.57 0.93
N GLY A 213 3.64 -21.57 1.19
CA GLY A 213 3.52 -22.27 2.48
C GLY A 213 4.83 -22.77 3.09
N THR A 214 5.89 -22.97 2.29
CA THR A 214 7.22 -23.37 2.75
C THR A 214 8.15 -22.19 3.06
N GLY A 215 7.68 -20.97 2.83
CA GLY A 215 8.47 -19.75 2.95
C GLY A 215 9.39 -19.48 1.77
N ARG A 216 9.20 -20.14 0.62
CA ARG A 216 9.97 -19.87 -0.61
C ARG A 216 9.28 -18.78 -1.42
N GLN A 217 10.08 -17.90 -2.05
CA GLN A 217 9.55 -16.88 -2.96
C GLN A 217 8.74 -17.50 -4.10
N VAL A 218 7.60 -16.89 -4.41
CA VAL A 218 6.72 -17.27 -5.54
C VAL A 218 6.52 -16.14 -6.55
N ALA A 219 6.77 -14.89 -6.20
CA ALA A 219 6.69 -13.79 -7.15
C ALA A 219 7.92 -13.76 -8.07
N THR A 220 7.66 -13.50 -9.36
CA THR A 220 8.70 -13.33 -10.37
C THR A 220 8.71 -11.90 -10.86
N VAL A 221 9.88 -11.24 -10.85
CA VAL A 221 10.04 -9.91 -11.46
C VAL A 221 10.02 -10.06 -12.98
N THR A 222 9.04 -9.44 -13.63
CA THR A 222 8.84 -9.51 -15.09
C THR A 222 9.38 -8.28 -15.82
N SER A 223 9.38 -7.12 -15.16
CA SER A 223 9.99 -5.88 -15.67
C SER A 223 10.34 -4.94 -14.53
N VAL A 224 11.36 -4.11 -14.74
CA VAL A 224 11.77 -3.03 -13.86
C VAL A 224 12.04 -1.80 -14.73
N GLU A 225 11.23 -0.75 -14.55
CA GLU A 225 11.24 0.44 -15.39
C GLU A 225 11.37 1.69 -14.52
N ALA A 226 12.17 2.67 -14.96
CA ALA A 226 12.24 3.96 -14.30
C ALA A 226 10.95 4.76 -14.60
N ASP A 227 10.40 5.41 -13.58
CA ASP A 227 9.29 6.34 -13.70
C ASP A 227 9.84 7.78 -13.55
N ASP A 228 10.17 8.40 -14.68
CA ASP A 228 10.67 9.78 -14.73
C ASP A 228 9.55 10.80 -15.00
N GLY A 229 8.29 10.37 -14.92
CA GLY A 229 7.13 11.16 -15.24
C GLY A 229 6.78 11.08 -16.73
N TYR A 230 5.74 11.80 -17.12
CA TYR A 230 5.17 11.73 -18.46
C TYR A 230 4.54 13.07 -18.85
N PRO A 231 4.44 13.38 -20.16
CA PRO A 231 3.64 14.51 -20.59
C PRO A 231 2.15 14.23 -20.36
N SER A 232 1.47 15.12 -19.64
CA SER A 232 0.04 15.11 -19.41
C SER A 232 -0.72 14.98 -20.74
N PRO A 233 -1.63 14.00 -20.89
CA PRO A 233 -2.43 13.87 -22.11
C PRO A 233 -3.39 15.05 -22.35
N ALA A 234 -3.75 15.80 -21.29
CA ALA A 234 -4.75 16.85 -21.39
C ALA A 234 -4.20 18.15 -22.01
N ASP A 235 -2.95 18.49 -21.69
CA ASP A 235 -2.36 19.81 -21.96
C ASP A 235 -0.84 19.77 -22.21
N GLY A 236 -0.23 18.57 -22.22
CA GLY A 236 1.15 18.34 -22.63
C GLY A 236 2.23 18.78 -21.63
N HIS A 237 1.87 19.30 -20.46
CA HIS A 237 2.86 19.64 -19.42
C HIS A 237 3.49 18.39 -18.84
N TRP A 238 4.71 18.47 -18.32
CA TRP A 238 5.38 17.31 -17.73
C TRP A 238 4.86 17.04 -16.31
N VAL A 239 4.23 15.88 -16.11
CA VAL A 239 3.77 15.40 -14.81
C VAL A 239 4.96 14.78 -14.08
N HIS A 240 5.26 15.30 -12.89
CA HIS A 240 6.34 14.81 -12.05
C HIS A 240 5.98 13.47 -11.38
N PRO A 241 6.92 12.50 -11.22
CA PRO A 241 6.64 11.21 -10.57
C PRO A 241 5.97 11.30 -9.20
N ALA A 242 6.31 12.33 -8.41
CA ALA A 242 5.74 12.56 -7.08
C ALA A 242 4.21 12.76 -7.11
N ASP A 243 3.67 13.33 -8.20
CA ASP A 243 2.22 13.56 -8.33
C ASP A 243 1.44 12.23 -8.37
N GLY A 244 1.93 11.27 -9.17
CA GLY A 244 1.32 9.95 -9.31
C GLY A 244 1.41 9.06 -8.06
N VAL A 245 2.19 9.46 -7.06
CA VAL A 245 2.36 8.76 -5.77
C VAL A 245 1.59 9.47 -4.64
N GLY A 246 1.45 10.79 -4.73
CA GLY A 246 0.86 11.63 -3.69
C GLY A 246 1.75 11.77 -2.45
N PRO A 247 1.43 12.72 -1.54
CA PRO A 247 2.33 13.09 -0.44
C PRO A 247 2.57 11.97 0.57
N PHE A 248 1.55 11.14 0.82
CA PHE A 248 1.63 10.01 1.73
C PHE A 248 2.49 8.88 1.18
N GLY A 249 2.34 8.56 -0.10
CA GLY A 249 3.19 7.57 -0.75
C GLY A 249 4.62 8.08 -0.92
N ALA A 250 4.81 9.38 -1.19
CA ALA A 250 6.13 9.98 -1.31
C ALA A 250 6.91 9.89 0.02
N GLY A 251 6.27 10.21 1.15
CA GLY A 251 6.86 10.02 2.47
C GLY A 251 7.27 8.57 2.71
N ALA A 252 6.34 7.63 2.47
CA ALA A 252 6.60 6.20 2.62
C ALA A 252 7.76 5.68 1.77
N LEU A 253 7.84 6.09 0.50
CA LEU A 253 8.91 5.70 -0.41
C LEU A 253 10.28 6.18 0.04
N TRP A 254 10.37 7.43 0.51
CA TRP A 254 11.62 7.98 1.04
C TRP A 254 12.02 7.31 2.35
N ASP A 255 11.07 7.08 3.25
CA ASP A 255 11.36 6.40 4.52
C ASP A 255 11.82 4.95 4.28
N ASP A 256 11.21 4.24 3.31
CA ASP A 256 11.65 2.91 2.84
C ASP A 256 13.05 2.94 2.23
N TYR A 257 13.36 3.94 1.40
CA TYR A 257 14.68 4.10 0.80
C TYR A 257 15.77 4.36 1.84
N ASP A 258 15.52 5.29 2.76
CA ASP A 258 16.43 5.64 3.84
C ASP A 258 16.65 4.43 4.78
N ALA A 259 15.63 3.58 4.97
CA ALA A 259 15.75 2.32 5.69
C ALA A 259 16.47 1.20 4.90
N ALA A 260 16.61 1.33 3.58
CA ALA A 260 17.23 0.33 2.71
C ALA A 260 18.69 0.60 2.34
N GLU A 261 19.15 1.85 2.51
CA GLU A 261 20.41 2.39 2.00
C GLU A 261 21.67 1.62 2.46
N HIS A 262 21.58 0.71 3.44
CA HIS A 262 22.74 0.03 4.03
C HIS A 262 22.71 -1.51 4.03
N ASP A 263 21.60 -2.14 3.66
CA ASP A 263 21.42 -3.60 3.75
C ASP A 263 20.44 -4.15 2.69
N THR A 264 20.32 -3.49 1.54
CA THR A 264 19.57 -4.03 0.40
C THR A 264 20.09 -5.41 0.01
N GLY A 265 19.19 -6.38 -0.14
CA GLY A 265 19.53 -7.76 -0.49
C GLY A 265 20.09 -8.62 0.66
N LEU A 266 20.22 -8.10 1.89
CA LEU A 266 20.61 -8.93 3.03
C LEU A 266 19.43 -9.82 3.48
N PRO A 267 19.63 -11.14 3.69
CA PRO A 267 18.57 -12.04 4.15
C PRO A 267 17.91 -11.61 5.46
N GLY A 268 18.68 -10.99 6.38
CA GLY A 268 18.17 -10.48 7.64
C GLY A 268 17.15 -9.35 7.47
N ALA A 269 17.38 -8.44 6.51
CA ALA A 269 16.46 -7.35 6.22
C ALA A 269 15.11 -7.89 5.71
N LEU A 270 15.15 -8.79 4.73
CA LEU A 270 13.95 -9.44 4.20
C LEU A 270 13.22 -10.27 5.29
N ALA A 271 13.96 -10.97 6.14
CA ALA A 271 13.39 -11.71 7.28
C ALA A 271 12.63 -10.79 8.26
N SER A 272 13.15 -9.59 8.51
CA SER A 272 12.46 -8.58 9.32
C SER A 272 11.19 -8.07 8.65
N VAL A 273 11.18 -7.88 7.32
CA VAL A 273 9.98 -7.50 6.57
C VAL A 273 8.91 -8.59 6.68
N LEU A 274 9.27 -9.85 6.41
CA LEU A 274 8.34 -10.98 6.49
C LEU A 274 7.71 -11.14 7.89
N GLY A 275 8.49 -10.90 8.96
CA GLY A 275 7.97 -10.90 10.33
C GLY A 275 6.90 -9.84 10.56
N ARG A 276 7.18 -8.59 10.17
CA ARG A 276 6.21 -7.48 10.28
C ARG A 276 4.99 -7.69 9.39
N ALA A 277 5.19 -8.22 8.18
CA ALA A 277 4.11 -8.52 7.24
C ALA A 277 3.11 -9.51 7.83
N ALA A 278 3.58 -10.57 8.51
CA ALA A 278 2.70 -11.55 9.16
C ALA A 278 1.83 -10.92 10.26
N GLU A 279 2.42 -10.04 11.09
CA GLU A 279 1.70 -9.31 12.14
C GLU A 279 0.71 -8.31 11.53
N HIS A 280 1.14 -7.54 10.53
CA HIS A 280 0.32 -6.55 9.84
C HIS A 280 -0.90 -7.18 9.17
N LEU A 281 -0.69 -8.31 8.48
CA LEU A 281 -1.74 -9.08 7.82
C LEU A 281 -2.84 -9.49 8.81
N ARG A 282 -2.47 -10.09 9.95
CA ARG A 282 -3.43 -10.49 10.99
C ARG A 282 -4.16 -9.28 11.55
N ALA A 283 -3.44 -8.21 11.87
CA ALA A 283 -4.03 -6.99 12.41
C ALA A 283 -5.01 -6.32 11.44
N ALA A 284 -4.67 -6.28 10.14
CA ALA A 284 -5.53 -5.75 9.09
C ALA A 284 -6.81 -6.56 8.96
N PHE A 285 -6.70 -7.89 8.86
CA PHE A 285 -7.87 -8.76 8.80
C PHE A 285 -8.78 -8.61 10.03
N HIS A 286 -8.22 -8.55 11.24
CA HIS A 286 -9.02 -8.37 12.45
C HIS A 286 -9.74 -7.02 12.52
N ARG A 287 -9.08 -5.94 12.10
CA ARG A 287 -9.69 -4.61 12.01
C ARG A 287 -10.84 -4.60 11.00
N ASP A 288 -10.59 -5.09 9.80
CA ASP A 288 -11.57 -5.06 8.71
C ASP A 288 -12.75 -5.99 8.99
N ALA A 289 -12.51 -7.14 9.63
CA ALA A 289 -13.56 -8.04 10.12
C ALA A 289 -14.42 -7.38 11.21
N ALA A 290 -13.81 -6.61 12.12
CA ALA A 290 -14.54 -5.86 13.14
C ALA A 290 -15.42 -4.77 12.50
N ASP A 291 -14.88 -4.05 11.50
CA ASP A 291 -15.63 -3.04 10.75
C ASP A 291 -16.78 -3.66 9.94
N CYS A 292 -16.58 -4.84 9.36
CA CYS A 292 -17.61 -5.57 8.62
C CYS A 292 -18.71 -6.13 9.53
N ALA A 293 -18.39 -6.45 10.79
CA ALA A 293 -19.37 -6.92 11.77
C ALA A 293 -20.30 -5.80 12.27
N VAL A 294 -20.00 -4.53 11.98
CA VAL A 294 -20.86 -3.39 12.33
C VAL A 294 -22.14 -3.42 11.49
N PRO A 295 -23.34 -3.53 12.11
CA PRO A 295 -24.60 -3.56 11.37
C PRO A 295 -24.78 -2.33 10.47
N ASP A 296 -25.45 -2.49 9.33
CA ASP A 296 -25.70 -1.41 8.36
C ASP A 296 -26.34 -0.19 9.02
N ALA A 297 -27.32 -0.41 9.89
CA ALA A 297 -27.96 0.65 10.67
C ALA A 297 -26.97 1.43 11.55
N ALA A 298 -25.96 0.76 12.11
CA ALA A 298 -24.91 1.40 12.90
C ALA A 298 -23.91 2.15 12.01
N ARG A 299 -23.57 1.62 10.82
CA ARG A 299 -22.75 2.32 9.82
C ARG A 299 -23.44 3.57 9.29
N GLU A 300 -24.74 3.49 9.02
CA GLU A 300 -25.59 4.62 8.65
C GLU A 300 -25.70 5.63 9.78
N ALA A 301 -25.89 5.19 11.03
CA ALA A 301 -25.92 6.06 12.21
C ALA A 301 -24.58 6.80 12.41
N ARG A 302 -23.44 6.12 12.27
CA ARG A 302 -22.10 6.74 12.32
C ARG A 302 -21.92 7.76 11.20
N SER A 303 -22.31 7.41 9.97
CA SER A 303 -22.26 8.32 8.82
C SER A 303 -23.18 9.54 9.02
N ALA A 304 -24.38 9.34 9.55
CA ALA A 304 -25.30 10.42 9.91
C ALA A 304 -24.75 11.30 11.03
N ALA A 305 -24.12 10.71 12.05
CA ALA A 305 -23.47 11.43 13.12
C ALA A 305 -22.31 12.31 12.61
N LEU A 306 -21.52 11.81 11.66
CA LEU A 306 -20.46 12.59 11.00
C LEU A 306 -21.03 13.71 10.13
N ARG A 307 -22.10 13.47 9.37
CA ARG A 307 -22.82 14.53 8.63
C ARG A 307 -23.39 15.60 9.55
N ASN A 308 -24.02 15.20 10.66
CA ASN A 308 -24.54 16.13 11.66
C ASN A 308 -23.41 16.90 12.38
N ALA A 309 -22.26 16.26 12.60
CA ALA A 309 -21.08 16.94 13.14
C ALA A 309 -20.54 17.96 12.14
N ALA A 310 -20.57 17.61 10.85
CA ALA A 310 -20.15 18.48 9.75
C ALA A 310 -21.06 19.70 9.58
N GLU A 311 -22.37 19.50 9.60
CA GLU A 311 -23.37 20.59 9.55
C GLU A 311 -23.24 21.51 10.75
N ARG A 312 -23.09 20.95 11.96
CA ARG A 312 -22.83 21.75 13.17
C ARG A 312 -21.53 22.55 13.07
N ALA A 313 -20.45 21.95 12.55
CA ALA A 313 -19.21 22.67 12.32
C ALA A 313 -19.38 23.81 11.31
N ARG A 314 -20.12 23.62 10.21
CA ARG A 314 -20.42 24.69 9.26
C ARG A 314 -21.23 25.82 9.91
N SER A 315 -22.27 25.50 10.66
CA SER A 315 -23.09 26.50 11.36
C SER A 315 -22.31 27.27 12.42
N ILE A 316 -21.43 26.60 13.18
CA ILE A 316 -20.55 27.26 14.15
C ILE A 316 -19.54 28.16 13.43
N ALA A 317 -19.07 27.77 12.25
CA ALA A 317 -18.09 28.51 11.48
C ALA A 317 -18.63 29.76 10.78
N GLU A 318 -19.94 29.84 10.58
CA GLU A 318 -20.59 30.93 9.85
C GLU A 318 -20.30 32.29 10.50
N GLY A 319 -19.76 33.23 9.71
CA GLY A 319 -19.42 34.58 10.15
C GLY A 319 -18.21 34.67 11.08
N LYS A 320 -17.46 33.58 11.29
CA LYS A 320 -16.23 33.60 12.10
C LYS A 320 -15.01 33.89 11.22
N PRO A 321 -14.08 34.75 11.68
CA PRO A 321 -12.88 35.04 10.92
C PRO A 321 -11.96 33.80 10.82
N PRO A 322 -11.18 33.66 9.74
CA PRO A 322 -10.29 32.52 9.51
C PRO A 322 -9.34 32.17 10.67
N SER A 323 -8.86 33.17 11.42
CA SER A 323 -8.00 32.97 12.60
C SER A 323 -8.72 32.24 13.73
N GLU A 324 -10.01 32.50 13.92
CA GLU A 324 -10.84 31.85 14.92
C GLU A 324 -11.17 30.41 14.50
N LEU A 325 -11.44 30.17 13.21
CA LEU A 325 -11.65 28.83 12.66
C LEU A 325 -10.41 27.93 12.83
N ARG A 326 -9.20 28.47 12.64
CA ARG A 326 -7.95 27.73 12.92
C ARG A 326 -7.79 27.37 14.39
N ARG A 327 -8.19 28.27 15.30
CA ARG A 327 -8.18 28.00 16.75
C ARG A 327 -9.16 26.88 17.10
N LEU A 328 -10.37 26.92 16.54
CA LEU A 328 -11.40 25.89 16.72
C LEU A 328 -10.94 24.53 16.20
N ALA A 329 -10.23 24.49 15.07
CA ALA A 329 -9.65 23.26 14.56
C ALA A 329 -8.61 22.66 15.54
N ALA A 330 -7.69 23.48 16.03
CA ALA A 330 -6.65 23.04 16.97
C ALA A 330 -7.23 22.60 18.33
N GLU A 331 -8.31 23.24 18.79
CA GLU A 331 -9.03 22.85 19.99
C GLU A 331 -9.77 21.52 19.82
N ALA A 332 -10.46 21.34 18.69
CA ALA A 332 -11.13 20.08 18.37
C ALA A 332 -10.14 18.90 18.24
N ASP A 333 -8.98 19.09 17.60
CA ASP A 333 -7.94 18.07 17.53
C ASP A 333 -7.37 17.70 18.91
N ARG A 334 -7.18 18.69 19.80
CA ARG A 334 -6.71 18.47 21.17
C ARG A 334 -7.72 17.67 21.99
N LEU A 335 -8.99 18.04 21.91
CA LEU A 335 -10.07 17.33 22.59
C LEU A 335 -10.25 15.92 22.04
N ALA A 336 -10.07 15.72 20.73
CA ALA A 336 -10.08 14.38 20.13
C ALA A 336 -8.98 13.50 20.73
N GLY A 337 -7.75 14.01 20.86
CA GLY A 337 -6.64 13.28 21.49
C GLY A 337 -6.95 12.87 22.93
N HIS A 338 -7.58 13.76 23.72
CA HIS A 338 -7.99 13.43 25.08
C HIS A 338 -9.07 12.34 25.14
N LEU A 339 -10.01 12.33 24.19
CA LEU A 339 -11.06 11.31 24.10
C LEU A 339 -10.53 9.95 23.62
N ASP A 340 -9.46 9.93 22.81
CA ASP A 340 -8.76 8.69 22.49
C ASP A 340 -8.16 8.05 23.75
N ASP A 341 -7.55 8.86 24.63
CA ASP A 341 -6.98 8.39 25.91
C ASP A 341 -8.05 7.82 26.85
N GLU A 342 -9.30 8.28 26.74
CA GLU A 342 -10.47 7.77 27.48
C GLU A 342 -11.19 6.61 26.77
N ASN A 343 -10.66 6.10 25.65
CA ASN A 343 -11.27 5.05 24.83
C ASN A 343 -12.66 5.43 24.27
N ARG A 344 -12.87 6.72 23.99
CA ARG A 344 -14.10 7.30 23.39
C ARG A 344 -13.91 7.61 21.91
N GLY A 345 -13.49 6.60 21.15
CA GLY A 345 -13.05 6.75 19.75
C GLY A 345 -14.08 7.36 18.79
N GLU A 346 -15.37 7.08 18.97
CA GLU A 346 -16.43 7.67 18.14
C GLU A 346 -16.57 9.19 18.37
N ASP A 347 -16.39 9.65 19.60
CA ASP A 347 -16.41 11.08 19.94
C ASP A 347 -15.17 11.78 19.41
N ALA A 348 -14.00 11.13 19.53
CA ALA A 348 -12.74 11.61 18.97
C ALA A 348 -12.82 11.74 17.44
N GLU A 349 -13.39 10.76 16.75
CA GLU A 349 -13.58 10.80 15.30
C GLU A 349 -14.49 11.96 14.86
N ARG A 350 -15.59 12.20 15.59
CA ARG A 350 -16.46 13.35 15.33
C ARG A 350 -15.70 14.66 15.44
N LEU A 351 -14.88 14.83 16.48
CA LEU A 351 -14.07 16.04 16.68
C LEU A 351 -13.00 16.21 15.60
N ARG A 352 -12.32 15.15 15.18
CA ARG A 352 -11.36 15.21 14.04
C ARG A 352 -12.06 15.60 12.74
N HIS A 353 -13.28 15.09 12.51
CA HIS A 353 -14.08 15.46 11.34
C HIS A 353 -14.49 16.95 11.39
N GLN A 354 -14.85 17.47 12.56
CA GLN A 354 -15.12 18.91 12.76
C GLN A 354 -13.85 19.75 12.53
N ALA A 355 -12.71 19.34 13.08
CA ALA A 355 -11.43 20.03 12.90
C ALA A 355 -11.05 20.12 11.41
N ALA A 356 -11.29 19.05 10.64
CA ALA A 356 -11.07 19.04 9.20
C ALA A 356 -11.97 20.05 8.47
N ILE A 357 -13.22 20.22 8.92
CA ILE A 357 -14.17 21.18 8.33
C ILE A 357 -13.79 22.61 8.69
N TYR A 358 -13.44 22.91 9.94
CA TYR A 358 -12.96 24.24 10.32
C TYR A 358 -11.71 24.63 9.54
N ARG A 359 -10.77 23.69 9.34
CA ARG A 359 -9.60 23.90 8.48
C ARG A 359 -10.00 24.25 7.05
N ARG A 360 -10.96 23.53 6.46
CA ARG A 360 -11.48 23.83 5.12
C ARG A 360 -12.20 25.18 5.04
N LEU A 361 -13.06 25.51 6.01
CA LEU A 361 -13.83 26.75 6.00
C LEU A 361 -12.97 27.98 6.31
N SER A 362 -11.89 27.82 7.07
CA SER A 362 -10.88 28.88 7.26
C SER A 362 -10.17 29.31 5.97
N VAL A 363 -10.48 28.62 4.86
CA VAL A 363 -9.95 28.84 3.51
C VAL A 363 -11.06 29.26 2.53
N ALA A 364 -12.36 29.22 2.91
CA ALA A 364 -13.49 29.37 1.99
C ALA A 364 -14.22 30.74 2.04
N GLU A 365 -13.97 31.60 3.04
CA GLU A 365 -14.55 32.97 3.15
C GLU A 365 -13.49 34.07 2.93
N SER A 366 -12.55 33.85 2.01
CA SER A 366 -11.62 34.86 1.49
C SER A 366 -11.66 34.77 -0.03
#